data_AF-B2T8F8-F1
#
_entry.id   AF-B2T8F8-F1
#
_cell.length_a   1.000
_cell.length_b   1.000
_cell.length_c   1.000
_cell.angle_alpha   90.00
_cell.angle_beta   90.00
_cell.angle_gamma   90.00
#
_symmetry.space_group_name_H-M   'P 1'
#
loop_
_entity.id
_entity.type
_entity.pdbx_description
1 polymer ?
#
loop_
_entity_poly.entity_id
_entity_poly.type
_entity_poly.pdbx_seq_one_letter_code
_entity_poly.pdbx_strand_id
1 'polypeptide(L)' 'MQEFDFYINLKKPTLGLYVRNGAGLPDLADKSDWQFEGHVWQSELTPDLLKGLEANGHVFQELGA' A
#
# COMPACT_ATOMS: atom_id res chain seq x y z
N MET A 1 -0.60 -17.41 4.92
CA MET A 1 0.22 -16.40 4.22
C MET A 1 -0.54 -15.10 4.30
N GLN A 2 0.11 -13.99 4.66
CA GLN A 2 -0.56 -12.69 4.75
C GLN A 2 -0.57 -12.03 3.37
N GLU A 3 -1.67 -11.35 3.08
CA GLU A 3 -1.90 -10.60 1.85
C GLU A 3 -2.18 -9.14 2.21
N PHE A 4 -1.82 -8.23 1.32
CA PHE A 4 -1.96 -6.79 1.47
C PHE A 4 -2.66 -6.21 0.24
N ASP A 5 -3.49 -5.20 0.47
CA ASP A 5 -4.10 -4.45 -0.62
C ASP A 5 -3.10 -3.41 -1.12
N PHE A 6 -2.97 -3.30 -2.43
CA PHE A 6 -2.09 -2.35 -3.09
C PHE A 6 -2.90 -1.32 -3.87
N TYR A 7 -2.56 -0.07 -3.62
CA TYR A 7 -3.19 1.09 -4.25
C TYR A 7 -2.13 1.93 -4.94
N ILE A 8 -2.50 2.47 -6.11
CA ILE A 8 -1.71 3.46 -6.83
C ILE A 8 -2.34 4.85 -6.69
N ASN A 9 -1.52 5.89 -6.68
CA ASN A 9 -2.02 7.26 -6.69
C ASN A 9 -2.14 7.79 -8.12
N LEU A 10 -3.35 8.17 -8.53
CA LEU A 10 -3.65 8.67 -9.87
C LEU A 10 -3.01 10.03 -10.18
N LYS A 11 -2.79 10.86 -9.16
CA LYS A 11 -2.10 12.15 -9.32
C LYS A 11 -0.58 12.03 -9.19
N LYS A 12 -0.10 10.97 -8.55
CA LYS A 12 1.32 10.67 -8.31
C LYS A 12 1.58 9.20 -8.69
N PRO A 13 1.70 8.89 -9.99
CA PRO A 13 1.76 7.50 -10.47
C PRO A 13 3.00 6.73 -9.99
N THR A 14 4.02 7.43 -9.50
CA THR A 14 5.20 6.83 -8.87
C THR A 14 4.99 6.53 -7.38
N LEU A 15 3.79 6.72 -6.82
CA LEU A 15 3.51 6.49 -5.41
C LEU A 15 2.51 5.35 -5.24
N GLY A 16 2.98 4.30 -4.58
CA GLY A 16 2.20 3.15 -4.16
C GLY A 16 1.88 3.20 -2.67
N LEU A 17 0.77 2.58 -2.29
CA LEU A 17 0.33 2.43 -0.90
C LEU A 17 -0.06 0.97 -0.68
N TYR A 18 0.57 0.34 0.30
CA TYR A 18 0.18 -0.98 0.79
C TYR A 18 -0.59 -0.81 2.08
N VAL A 19 -1.64 -1.59 2.26
CA VAL A 19 -2.44 -1.64 3.49
C VAL A 19 -2.77 -3.08 3.83
N ARG A 20 -3.14 -3.36 5.08
CA ARG A 20 -3.63 -4.70 5.45
C ARG A 20 -4.88 -5.05 4.63
N ASN A 21 -4.92 -6.27 4.09
CA ASN A 21 -6.05 -6.74 3.30
C ASN A 21 -7.38 -6.53 4.05
N GLY A 22 -8.32 -5.84 3.40
CA GLY A 22 -9.66 -5.58 3.91
C GLY A 22 -9.76 -4.41 4.89
N ALA A 23 -8.66 -3.73 5.21
CA ALA A 23 -8.69 -2.52 6.03
C ALA A 23 -9.24 -1.31 5.28
N GLY A 24 -9.15 -1.32 3.95
CA GLY A 24 -9.44 -0.17 3.10
C GLY A 24 -8.40 0.94 3.24
N LEU A 25 -8.69 2.09 2.63
CA LEU A 25 -7.78 3.23 2.68
C LEU A 25 -7.69 3.82 4.10
N PRO A 26 -6.48 4.10 4.62
CA PRO A 26 -6.29 4.80 5.88
C PRO A 26 -6.85 6.22 5.78
N ASP A 27 -6.82 7.00 6.88
CA ASP A 27 -7.38 8.34 6.88
C ASP A 27 -6.52 9.36 6.10
N LEU A 28 -6.64 9.29 4.78
CA LEU A 28 -5.97 10.14 3.82
C LEU A 28 -6.88 11.32 3.45
N ALA A 29 -6.31 12.52 3.32
CA ALA A 29 -7.06 13.70 2.89
C ALA A 29 -7.65 13.52 1.47
N ASP A 30 -6.91 12.87 0.58
CA ASP A 30 -7.26 12.71 -0.83
C ASP A 30 -7.55 11.25 -1.19
N LYS A 31 -8.44 10.56 -0.47
CA LYS A 31 -8.80 9.14 -0.74
C LYS A 31 -9.22 8.89 -2.19
N SER A 32 -9.84 9.87 -2.85
CA SER A 32 -10.28 9.79 -4.24
C SER A 32 -9.13 9.70 -5.26
N ASP A 33 -7.91 10.10 -4.87
CA ASP A 33 -6.74 10.00 -5.73
C ASP A 33 -6.12 8.59 -5.71
N TRP A 34 -6.61 7.69 -4.87
CA TRP A 34 -6.10 6.33 -4.74
C TRP A 34 -7.01 5.34 -5.45
N GLN A 35 -6.40 4.55 -6.33
CA GLN A 35 -7.08 3.46 -7.02
C GLN A 35 -6.53 2.13 -6.51
N PHE A 36 -7.43 1.21 -6.18
CA PHE A 36 -7.05 -0.17 -5.90
C PHE A 36 -6.50 -0.82 -7.17
N GLU A 37 -5.26 -1.29 -7.11
CA GLU A 37 -4.57 -1.94 -8.23
C GLU A 37 -4.64 -3.48 -8.08
N GLY A 38 -4.57 -3.99 -6.86
CA GLY A 38 -4.65 -5.44 -6.62
C GLY A 38 -4.19 -5.86 -5.24
N HIS A 39 -3.92 -7.15 -5.10
CA HIS A 39 -3.41 -7.75 -3.87
C HIS A 39 -1.95 -8.20 -4.06
N VAL A 40 -1.17 -8.12 -2.98
CA VAL A 40 0.24 -8.49 -2.96
C VAL A 40 0.51 -9.39 -1.76
N TRP A 41 1.28 -10.47 -1.98
CA TRP A 41 1.63 -11.39 -0.92
C TRP A 41 2.75 -10.84 -0.05
N GLN A 42 2.75 -11.16 1.24
CA GLN A 42 3.84 -10.83 2.16
C GLN A 42 5.23 -11.20 1.61
N SER A 43 5.34 -12.34 0.91
CA SER A 43 6.60 -12.84 0.33
C SER A 43 7.15 -11.95 -0.78
N GLU A 44 6.33 -11.07 -1.37
CA GLU A 44 6.72 -10.13 -2.43
C GLU A 44 7.15 -8.78 -1.87
N LEU A 45 6.91 -8.53 -0.58
CA LEU A 45 7.25 -7.29 0.08
C LEU A 45 8.64 -7.35 0.70
N THR A 46 9.35 -6.22 0.65
CA THR A 46 10.63 -6.10 1.33
C THR A 46 10.43 -6.09 2.86
N PRO A 47 11.43 -6.51 3.64
CA PRO A 47 11.33 -6.52 5.11
C PRO A 47 11.00 -5.13 5.71
N ASP A 48 11.43 -4.06 5.05
CA ASP A 48 11.19 -2.69 5.50
C ASP A 48 9.71 -2.28 5.34
N LEU A 49 9.11 -2.62 4.19
CA LEU A 49 7.67 -2.41 3.96
C LEU A 49 6.82 -3.20 4.95
N LEU A 50 7.20 -4.46 5.20
CA LEU A 50 6.50 -5.30 6.17
C LEU A 50 6.53 -4.70 7.57
N LYS A 51 7.69 -4.24 8.03
CA LYS A 51 7.83 -3.58 9.33
C LYS A 51 6.96 -2.32 9.42
N GLY A 52 6.88 -1.54 8.33
CA GLY A 52 5.99 -0.39 8.23
C GLY A 52 4.50 -0.75 8.35
N LEU A 53 4.08 -1.81 7.65
CA LEU A 53 2.70 -2.36 7.67
C LEU A 53 2.32 -2.93 9.04
N GLU A 54 3.25 -3.61 9.71
CA GLU A 54 3.04 -4.14 11.04
C GLU A 54 2.85 -3.01 12.06
N ALA A 55 3.66 -1.97 11.99
CA ALA A 55 3.62 -0.83 12.91
C ALA A 55 2.44 0.13 12.68
N ASN A 56 2.11 0.45 11.42
CA ASN A 56 1.16 1.52 11.08
C ASN A 56 -0.12 1.03 10.38
N GLY A 57 -0.18 -0.25 10.01
CA GLY A 57 -1.27 -0.82 9.20
C GLY A 57 -1.21 -0.45 7.71
N HIS A 58 -0.30 0.44 7.31
CA HIS A 58 -0.06 0.89 5.95
C HIS A 58 1.39 1.35 5.75
N VAL A 59 1.84 1.40 4.50
CA VAL A 59 3.15 1.96 4.13
C VAL A 59 3.12 2.52 2.71
N PHE A 60 3.84 3.63 2.48
CA PHE A 60 4.02 4.22 1.16
C PHE A 60 5.32 3.73 0.54
N GLN A 61 5.32 3.54 -0.78
CA GLN A 61 6.51 3.18 -1.56
C GLN A 61 6.58 4.01 -2.83
N GLU A 62 7.78 4.46 -3.18
CA GLU A 62 8.05 4.99 -4.52
C GLU A 62 8.21 3.83 -5.53
N LEU A 63 7.45 3.86 -6.61
CA LEU A 63 7.43 2.87 -7.67
C LEU A 63 8.35 3.31 -8.81
N GLY A 64 9.11 2.36 -9.37
CA GLY A 64 9.98 2.60 -10.53
C GLY A 64 11.35 3.19 -10.22
N ALA A 65 11.80 3.14 -8.96
CA ALA A 65 13.17 3.45 -8.55
C ALA A 65 14.13 2.27 -8.80
#